data_AF-K9H2P2-F1
#
_entry.id   AF-K9H2P2-F1
#
_cell.length_a   1.000
_cell.length_b   1.000
_cell.length_c   1.000
_cell.angle_alpha   90.00
_cell.angle_beta   90.00
_cell.angle_gamma   90.00
#
_symmetry.space_group_name_H-M   'P 1'
#
loop_
_entity.id
_entity.type
_entity.pdbx_description
1 polymer ?
#
loop_
_entity_poly.entity_id
_entity_poly.type
_entity_poly.pdbx_seq_one_letter_code
_entity_poly.pdbx_strand_id
1 'polypeptide(L)'
;MSPFDAAADGPLSHAIALHRGGRLDEAEKAYRRLARRRPKDPRLQYLLGLAVHQRGRPEAAVKHLRQAVRRAPEVADHHRSLGLALKDAGRLDDAADAYRQAVRLAPSDPVPRANLGACLRARGEPAAAAEAYGEAVARAPDHAGLRNNLGLALRESGQLAAAEAELRAALRLKPGHAAARANLADALWRQGRPAAAVDEARAAVAADPALPQAHYTLGNALKDADRPAEAREAFTSAVERAPHYAEAHAGRAAAALALDRPSEAAEACAVALAHAPALDEAHTLMGQALYALRARNPAAAARKARDWLSNTPDAPIARHMAPPLMGRAETDGAVRAESGFVKATFDAFAATFDDKLAALDYRGPAVIAELAAGEPDGRRVLDLGCGTGLCASALRPRAARLEGVDLSPEMLARARPLYDAGHEAEAVAFLEAAPPGAWDLIAAADVLIYIGDLAPLARAAARALAAGGCLAFTAESLEDTPDAPDWRLNPHGRYAHRAGYLSRTFREAGLAVEALEPTRLRTEAGRPVAALAGRARKAAGA
;
A
#
# COMPACT_ATOMS: atom_id res chain seq x y z
N MET A 1 -23.44 10.96 38.02
CA MET A 1 -24.88 11.27 38.14
C MET A 1 -25.35 11.70 36.76
N SER A 2 -26.45 11.15 36.21
CA SER A 2 -26.86 11.49 34.85
C SER A 2 -27.14 13.00 34.75
N PRO A 3 -26.85 13.68 33.62
CA PRO A 3 -27.25 15.08 33.41
C PRO A 3 -28.77 15.28 33.49
N PHE A 4 -29.52 14.18 33.41
CA PHE A 4 -30.97 14.11 33.55
C PHE A 4 -31.48 13.90 34.99
N ASP A 5 -30.60 13.63 35.96
CA ASP A 5 -30.99 13.22 37.32
C ASP A 5 -30.89 14.35 38.35
N ALA A 6 -30.26 15.49 38.02
CA ALA A 6 -30.26 16.66 38.89
C ALA A 6 -31.65 17.32 38.93
N ALA A 7 -32.03 17.84 40.10
CA ALA A 7 -33.32 18.50 40.32
C ALA A 7 -33.65 19.48 39.18
N ALA A 8 -34.82 19.31 38.58
CA ALA A 8 -35.29 20.09 37.44
C ALA A 8 -36.69 20.61 37.75
N ASP A 9 -36.96 21.86 37.39
CA ASP A 9 -38.31 22.39 37.50
C ASP A 9 -39.25 21.73 36.49
N GLY A 10 -40.56 21.98 36.62
CA GLY A 10 -41.59 21.38 35.77
C GLY A 10 -41.29 21.51 34.26
N PRO A 11 -40.96 22.72 33.74
CA PRO A 11 -40.63 22.91 32.33
C PRO A 11 -39.38 22.15 31.85
N LEU A 12 -38.29 22.11 32.64
CA LEU A 12 -37.09 21.36 32.28
C LEU A 12 -37.31 19.85 32.38
N SER A 13 -38.02 19.37 33.40
CA SER A 13 -38.40 17.97 33.56
C SER A 13 -39.23 17.47 32.38
N HIS A 14 -40.17 18.28 31.89
CA HIS A 14 -40.93 17.96 30.68
C HIS A 14 -40.04 17.87 29.44
N ALA A 15 -39.12 18.80 29.23
CA ALA A 15 -38.18 18.76 28.11
C ALA A 15 -37.26 17.52 28.14
N ILE A 16 -36.81 17.13 29.34
CA ILE A 16 -36.03 15.91 29.58
C ILE A 16 -36.85 14.65 29.26
N ALA A 17 -38.13 14.62 29.66
CA ALA A 17 -39.01 13.49 29.36
C ALA A 17 -39.23 13.33 27.84
N LEU A 18 -39.42 14.43 27.11
CA LEU A 18 -39.48 14.42 25.64
C LEU A 18 -38.19 13.85 25.04
N HIS A 19 -37.04 14.26 25.56
CA HIS A 19 -35.72 13.78 25.11
C HIS A 19 -35.57 12.28 25.35
N ARG A 20 -35.82 11.80 26.59
CA ARG A 20 -35.76 10.38 26.95
C ARG A 20 -36.74 9.52 26.13
N GLY A 21 -37.90 10.09 25.77
CA GLY A 21 -38.90 9.45 24.92
C GLY A 21 -38.61 9.51 23.42
N GLY A 22 -37.43 10.00 23.00
CA GLY A 22 -37.04 10.07 21.58
C GLY A 22 -37.72 11.18 20.76
N ARG A 23 -38.54 12.03 21.38
CA ARG A 23 -39.20 13.18 20.74
C ARG A 23 -38.23 14.36 20.62
N LEU A 24 -37.12 14.13 19.91
CA LEU A 24 -35.95 15.02 19.88
C LEU A 24 -36.27 16.42 19.32
N ASP A 25 -37.16 16.51 18.32
CA ASP A 25 -37.61 17.78 17.73
C ASP A 25 -38.31 18.68 18.76
N GLU A 26 -39.15 18.08 19.60
CA GLU A 26 -39.91 18.79 20.62
C GLU A 26 -39.04 19.13 21.83
N ALA A 27 -38.16 18.20 22.22
CA ALA A 27 -37.14 18.44 23.24
C ALA A 27 -36.24 19.63 22.85
N GLU A 28 -35.74 19.68 21.61
CA GLU A 28 -34.94 20.79 21.09
C GLU A 28 -35.69 22.12 21.16
N LYS A 29 -36.97 22.15 20.74
CA LYS A 29 -37.82 23.35 20.83
C LYS A 29 -38.02 23.79 22.28
N ALA A 30 -38.26 22.85 23.19
CA ALA A 30 -38.44 23.13 24.62
C ALA A 30 -37.14 23.67 25.24
N TYR A 31 -36.00 23.01 25.00
CA TYR A 31 -34.70 23.47 25.49
C TYR A 31 -34.32 24.84 24.95
N ARG A 32 -34.58 25.15 23.66
CA ARG A 32 -34.35 26.51 23.12
C ARG A 32 -35.19 27.57 23.82
N ARG A 33 -36.46 27.26 24.12
CA ARG A 33 -37.36 28.18 24.82
C ARG A 33 -36.87 28.45 26.24
N LEU A 34 -36.41 27.41 26.93
CA LEU A 34 -35.81 27.52 28.26
C LEU A 34 -34.48 28.28 28.22
N ALA A 35 -33.61 27.98 27.26
CA ALA A 35 -32.31 28.63 27.10
C ALA A 35 -32.43 30.13 26.80
N ARG A 36 -33.50 30.58 26.12
CA ARG A 36 -33.79 32.02 25.95
C ARG A 36 -34.13 32.72 27.27
N ARG A 37 -34.85 32.03 28.17
CA ARG A 37 -35.23 32.56 29.50
C ARG A 37 -34.09 32.46 30.51
N ARG A 38 -33.21 31.47 30.35
CA ARG A 38 -32.06 31.21 31.22
C ARG A 38 -30.78 31.17 30.40
N PRO A 39 -30.39 32.31 29.80
CA PRO A 39 -29.31 32.34 28.84
C PRO A 39 -27.95 32.07 29.45
N LYS A 40 -27.78 31.91 30.77
CA LYS A 40 -26.50 31.59 31.44
C LYS A 40 -26.42 30.14 31.96
N ASP A 41 -27.48 29.36 31.88
CA ASP A 41 -27.51 27.98 32.40
C ASP A 41 -26.70 27.03 31.48
N PRO A 42 -25.57 26.45 31.96
CA PRO A 42 -24.76 25.51 31.18
C PRO A 42 -25.48 24.19 30.90
N ARG A 43 -26.34 23.73 31.82
CA ARG A 43 -27.07 22.46 31.70
C ARG A 43 -28.04 22.50 30.52
N LEU A 44 -28.71 23.63 30.31
CA LEU A 44 -29.60 23.83 29.15
C LEU A 44 -28.84 23.80 27.82
N GLN A 45 -27.66 24.43 27.75
CA GLN A 45 -26.83 24.39 26.54
C GLN A 45 -26.30 22.98 26.29
N TYR A 46 -25.93 22.26 27.34
CA TYR A 46 -25.50 20.88 27.26
C TYR A 46 -26.61 19.96 26.73
N LEU A 47 -27.80 19.97 27.35
CA LEU A 47 -28.94 19.14 26.94
C LEU A 47 -29.44 19.48 25.53
N LEU A 48 -29.46 20.77 25.17
CA LEU A 48 -29.77 21.21 23.81
C LEU A 48 -28.72 20.68 22.81
N GLY A 49 -27.44 20.75 23.16
CA GLY A 49 -26.35 20.19 22.35
C GLY A 49 -26.51 18.69 22.12
N LEU A 50 -26.82 17.92 23.16
CA LEU A 50 -27.09 16.48 23.05
C LEU A 50 -28.29 16.17 22.16
N ALA A 51 -29.41 16.88 22.33
CA ALA A 51 -30.61 16.66 21.52
C ALA A 51 -30.34 16.98 20.04
N VAL A 52 -29.62 18.06 19.75
CA VAL A 52 -29.23 18.44 18.38
C VAL A 52 -28.27 17.41 17.77
N HIS A 53 -27.32 16.89 18.55
CA HIS A 53 -26.39 15.86 18.11
C HIS A 53 -27.11 14.56 17.75
N GLN A 54 -28.03 14.09 18.59
CA GLN A 54 -28.84 12.89 18.35
C GLN A 54 -29.78 13.00 17.14
N ARG A 55 -30.07 14.22 16.67
CA ARG A 55 -30.79 14.47 15.41
C ARG A 55 -29.89 14.46 14.17
N GLY A 56 -28.62 14.07 14.30
CA GLY A 56 -27.67 14.02 13.19
C GLY A 56 -27.17 15.40 12.75
N ARG A 57 -27.12 16.39 13.66
CA ARG A 57 -26.65 17.76 13.36
C ARG A 57 -25.39 18.11 14.16
N PRO A 58 -24.24 17.42 13.91
CA PRO A 58 -23.07 17.51 14.78
C PRO A 58 -22.46 18.92 14.82
N GLU A 59 -22.37 19.65 13.70
CA GLU A 59 -21.83 21.03 13.67
C GLU A 59 -22.67 22.01 14.50
N ALA A 60 -23.99 21.83 14.48
CA ALA A 60 -24.90 22.66 15.29
C ALA A 60 -24.78 22.29 16.78
N ALA A 61 -24.61 21.01 17.11
CA ALA A 61 -24.39 20.56 18.47
C ALA A 61 -23.09 21.13 19.08
N VAL A 62 -22.01 21.18 18.30
CA VAL A 62 -20.71 21.76 18.72
C VAL A 62 -20.89 23.20 19.23
N LYS A 63 -21.74 24.01 18.59
CA LYS A 63 -21.98 25.40 19.04
C LYS A 63 -22.56 25.45 20.46
N HIS A 64 -23.54 24.60 20.75
CA HIS A 64 -24.18 24.53 22.07
C HIS A 64 -23.28 23.90 23.13
N LEU A 65 -22.56 22.83 22.78
CA LEU A 65 -21.66 22.14 23.69
C LEU A 65 -20.44 23.01 24.05
N ARG A 66 -19.91 23.81 23.11
CA ARG A 66 -18.89 24.83 23.43
C ARG A 66 -19.41 25.90 24.39
N GLN A 67 -20.68 26.28 24.30
CA GLN A 67 -21.28 27.21 25.27
C GLN A 67 -21.41 26.57 26.65
N ALA A 68 -21.75 25.29 26.74
CA ALA A 68 -21.78 24.55 28.00
C ALA A 68 -20.38 24.49 28.64
N VAL A 69 -19.36 24.09 27.86
CA VAL A 69 -17.95 24.04 28.31
C VAL A 69 -17.44 25.41 28.75
N ARG A 70 -17.72 26.49 28.02
CA ARG A 70 -17.27 27.85 28.42
C ARG A 70 -17.84 28.32 29.75
N ARG A 71 -18.99 27.77 30.17
CA ARG A 71 -19.72 28.21 31.37
C ARG A 71 -19.48 27.33 32.58
N ALA A 72 -19.17 26.06 32.34
CA ALA A 72 -18.84 25.07 33.36
C ALA A 72 -17.66 24.23 32.84
N PRO A 73 -16.44 24.80 32.75
CA PRO A 73 -15.27 24.14 32.19
C PRO A 73 -14.78 22.95 33.02
N GLU A 74 -15.20 22.84 34.29
CA GLU A 74 -14.87 21.76 35.22
C GLU A 74 -15.72 20.49 35.03
N VAL A 75 -16.78 20.54 34.22
CA VAL A 75 -17.69 19.40 34.02
C VAL A 75 -17.17 18.48 32.92
N ALA A 76 -16.58 17.34 33.32
CA ALA A 76 -16.01 16.35 32.40
C ALA A 76 -16.99 15.89 31.30
N ASP A 77 -18.27 15.70 31.64
CA ASP A 77 -19.31 15.29 30.69
C ASP A 77 -19.52 16.29 29.54
N HIS A 78 -19.34 17.60 29.80
CA HIS A 78 -19.49 18.62 28.76
C HIS A 78 -18.38 18.49 27.72
N HIS A 79 -17.14 18.28 28.18
CA HIS A 79 -15.99 18.03 27.30
C HIS A 79 -16.12 16.71 26.55
N ARG A 80 -16.57 15.64 27.22
CA ARG A 80 -16.79 14.34 26.59
C ARG A 80 -17.82 14.42 25.46
N SER A 81 -18.97 15.06 25.71
CA SER A 81 -20.02 15.22 24.69
C SER A 81 -19.59 16.19 23.58
N LEU A 82 -18.83 17.24 23.91
CA LEU A 82 -18.22 18.12 22.92
C LEU A 82 -17.27 17.34 22.00
N GLY A 83 -16.41 16.49 22.56
CA GLY A 83 -15.51 15.62 21.80
C GLY A 83 -16.26 14.68 20.85
N LEU A 84 -17.39 14.11 21.31
CA LEU A 84 -18.22 13.24 20.47
C LEU A 84 -18.82 14.00 19.28
N ALA A 85 -19.41 15.17 19.54
CA ALA A 85 -19.99 16.00 18.47
C ALA A 85 -18.92 16.53 17.50
N LEU A 86 -17.70 16.84 17.98
CA LEU A 86 -16.59 17.26 17.14
C LEU A 86 -16.08 16.12 16.25
N LYS A 87 -15.96 14.91 16.80
CA LYS A 87 -15.56 13.72 16.04
C LYS A 87 -16.55 13.44 14.92
N ASP A 88 -17.84 13.47 15.21
CA ASP A 88 -18.90 13.20 14.21
C ASP A 88 -19.02 14.35 13.18
N ALA A 89 -18.54 15.56 13.50
CA ALA A 89 -18.37 16.67 12.56
C ALA A 89 -17.03 16.63 11.80
N GLY A 90 -16.25 15.54 11.89
CA GLY A 90 -14.96 15.39 11.22
C GLY A 90 -13.81 16.23 11.82
N ARG A 91 -14.01 16.91 12.95
CA ARG A 91 -13.01 17.77 13.60
C ARG A 91 -12.18 16.99 14.61
N LEU A 92 -11.36 16.05 14.11
CA LEU A 92 -10.65 15.06 14.93
C LEU A 92 -9.65 15.69 15.91
N ASP A 93 -8.96 16.78 15.54
CA ASP A 93 -8.03 17.49 16.43
C ASP A 93 -8.74 18.11 17.64
N ASP A 94 -9.78 18.91 17.38
CA ASP A 94 -10.58 19.52 18.42
C ASP A 94 -11.24 18.44 19.31
N ALA A 95 -11.66 17.32 18.72
CA ALA A 95 -12.25 16.20 19.45
C ALA A 95 -11.25 15.57 20.42
N ALA A 96 -10.02 15.32 19.95
CA ALA A 96 -8.94 14.81 20.78
C ALA A 96 -8.64 15.75 21.96
N ASP A 97 -8.59 17.06 21.73
CA ASP A 97 -8.39 18.05 22.80
C ASP A 97 -9.52 18.04 23.83
N ALA A 98 -10.77 18.01 23.38
CA ALA A 98 -11.93 17.90 24.26
C ALA A 98 -11.89 16.60 25.08
N TYR A 99 -11.50 15.47 24.49
CA TYR A 99 -11.33 14.23 25.25
C TYR A 99 -10.18 14.30 26.24
N ARG A 100 -9.03 14.91 25.90
CA ARG A 100 -7.94 15.15 26.86
C ARG A 100 -8.44 15.96 28.06
N GLN A 101 -9.27 16.98 27.85
CA GLN A 101 -9.90 17.72 28.95
C GLN A 101 -10.78 16.83 29.82
N ALA A 102 -11.65 16.03 29.20
CA ALA A 102 -12.50 15.08 29.93
C ALA A 102 -11.68 14.07 30.74
N VAL A 103 -10.56 13.56 30.20
CA VAL A 103 -9.63 12.67 30.91
C VAL A 103 -8.99 13.36 32.11
N ARG A 104 -8.57 14.63 31.98
CA ARG A 104 -8.00 15.40 33.11
C ARG A 104 -9.00 15.61 34.24
N LEU A 105 -10.26 15.86 33.90
CA LEU A 105 -11.33 16.15 34.87
C LEU A 105 -11.91 14.88 35.52
N ALA A 106 -11.88 13.75 34.82
CA ALA A 106 -12.38 12.46 35.32
C ALA A 106 -11.36 11.33 35.03
N PRO A 107 -10.21 11.30 35.75
CA PRO A 107 -9.10 10.39 35.44
C PRO A 107 -9.41 8.91 35.69
N SER A 108 -10.50 8.57 36.40
CA SER A 108 -10.95 7.19 36.59
C SER A 108 -11.92 6.69 35.51
N ASP A 109 -12.52 7.57 34.71
CA ASP A 109 -13.46 7.18 33.66
C ASP A 109 -12.70 6.64 32.43
N PRO A 110 -12.93 5.38 32.01
CA PRO A 110 -12.30 4.82 30.82
C PRO A 110 -12.86 5.38 29.51
N VAL A 111 -14.08 5.93 29.49
CA VAL A 111 -14.80 6.28 28.26
C VAL A 111 -14.11 7.42 27.49
N PRO A 112 -13.71 8.55 28.10
CA PRO A 112 -13.00 9.61 27.39
C PRO A 112 -11.67 9.15 26.79
N ARG A 113 -10.95 8.23 27.46
CA ARG A 113 -9.70 7.66 26.94
C ARG A 113 -9.94 6.75 25.74
N ALA A 114 -10.96 5.89 25.81
CA ALA A 114 -11.33 5.05 24.67
C ALA A 114 -11.73 5.89 23.45
N ASN A 115 -12.44 6.99 23.66
CA ASN A 115 -12.81 7.90 22.59
C ASN A 115 -11.60 8.71 22.06
N LEU A 116 -10.66 9.11 22.93
CA LEU A 116 -9.39 9.69 22.51
C LEU A 116 -8.61 8.73 21.61
N GLY A 117 -8.48 7.46 22.02
CA GLY A 117 -7.85 6.43 21.20
C GLY A 117 -8.51 6.27 19.84
N ALA A 118 -9.85 6.33 19.76
CA ALA A 118 -10.57 6.27 18.50
C ALA A 118 -10.26 7.47 17.59
N CYS A 119 -10.15 8.68 18.15
CA CYS A 119 -9.76 9.89 17.41
C CYS A 119 -8.32 9.83 16.90
N LEU A 120 -7.38 9.38 17.73
CA LEU A 120 -5.96 9.23 17.35
C LEU A 120 -5.79 8.20 16.23
N ARG A 121 -6.50 7.07 16.31
CA ARG A 121 -6.47 6.06 15.25
C ARG A 121 -7.01 6.61 13.93
N ALA A 122 -8.13 7.35 13.97
CA ALA A 122 -8.71 7.99 12.78
C ALA A 122 -7.82 9.09 12.17
N ARG A 123 -6.87 9.64 12.94
CA ARG A 123 -5.84 10.58 12.46
C ARG A 123 -4.60 9.90 11.86
N GLY A 124 -4.54 8.56 11.87
CA GLY A 124 -3.36 7.83 11.43
C GLY A 124 -2.26 7.72 12.49
N GLU A 125 -2.60 7.87 13.78
CA GLU A 125 -1.65 7.74 14.91
C GLU A 125 -1.94 6.47 15.75
N PRO A 126 -1.75 5.25 15.19
CA PRO A 126 -2.14 4.01 15.84
C PRO A 126 -1.34 3.71 17.12
N ALA A 127 -0.07 4.14 17.20
CA ALA A 127 0.74 3.97 18.41
C ALA A 127 0.18 4.79 19.60
N ALA A 128 -0.10 6.08 19.38
CA ALA A 128 -0.73 6.93 20.39
C ALA A 128 -2.16 6.45 20.74
N ALA A 129 -2.88 5.90 19.77
CA ALA A 129 -4.17 5.27 20.02
C ALA A 129 -4.05 4.04 20.94
N ALA A 130 -3.04 3.20 20.74
CA ALA A 130 -2.76 2.04 21.58
C ALA A 130 -2.46 2.45 23.02
N GLU A 131 -1.70 3.52 23.25
CA GLU A 131 -1.46 4.06 24.60
C GLU A 131 -2.78 4.48 25.28
N ALA A 132 -3.60 5.29 24.61
CA ALA A 132 -4.87 5.75 25.14
C ALA A 132 -5.85 4.59 25.43
N TYR A 133 -5.89 3.58 24.57
CA TYR A 133 -6.68 2.37 24.81
C TYR A 133 -6.12 1.52 25.94
N GLY A 134 -4.79 1.42 26.07
CA GLY A 134 -4.11 0.72 27.16
C GLY A 134 -4.48 1.30 28.51
N GLU A 135 -4.47 2.63 28.63
CA GLU A 135 -4.96 3.31 29.83
C GLU A 135 -6.45 3.06 30.10
N ALA A 136 -7.29 3.03 29.06
CA ALA A 136 -8.71 2.72 29.21
C ALA A 136 -8.93 1.27 29.70
N VAL A 137 -8.19 0.30 29.17
CA VAL A 137 -8.20 -1.11 29.60
C VAL A 137 -7.71 -1.24 31.04
N ALA A 138 -6.68 -0.49 31.45
CA ALA A 138 -6.21 -0.50 32.84
C ALA A 138 -7.25 -0.02 33.86
N ARG A 139 -8.24 0.78 33.43
CA ARG A 139 -9.37 1.24 34.27
C ARG A 139 -10.60 0.33 34.19
N ALA A 140 -10.73 -0.44 33.11
CA ALA A 140 -11.81 -1.39 32.92
C ALA A 140 -11.28 -2.70 32.32
N PRO A 141 -10.54 -3.52 33.11
CA PRO A 141 -9.81 -4.69 32.61
C PRO A 141 -10.72 -5.79 32.05
N ASP A 142 -11.98 -5.82 32.47
CA ASP A 142 -12.98 -6.81 32.07
C ASP A 142 -13.85 -6.36 30.88
N HIS A 143 -13.50 -5.22 30.25
CA HIS A 143 -14.25 -4.71 29.11
C HIS A 143 -13.70 -5.23 27.76
N ALA A 144 -14.28 -6.33 27.26
CA ALA A 144 -13.86 -6.98 26.01
C ALA A 144 -13.71 -6.01 24.81
N GLY A 145 -14.64 -5.07 24.65
CA GLY A 145 -14.59 -4.08 23.56
C GLY A 145 -13.38 -3.14 23.61
N LEU A 146 -12.88 -2.78 24.81
CA LEU A 146 -11.69 -1.93 24.95
C LEU A 146 -10.43 -2.70 24.59
N ARG A 147 -10.36 -3.98 24.99
CA ARG A 147 -9.27 -4.88 24.59
C ARG A 147 -9.25 -5.14 23.09
N ASN A 148 -10.41 -5.31 22.46
CA ASN A 148 -10.50 -5.38 21.00
C ASN A 148 -9.95 -4.10 20.32
N ASN A 149 -10.32 -2.93 20.83
CA ASN A 149 -9.85 -1.66 20.27
C ASN A 149 -8.34 -1.45 20.47
N LEU A 150 -7.80 -1.86 21.63
CA LEU A 150 -6.37 -1.88 21.88
C LEU A 150 -5.65 -2.82 20.93
N GLY A 151 -6.13 -4.05 20.77
CA GLY A 151 -5.56 -5.02 19.84
C GLY A 151 -5.57 -4.54 18.38
N LEU A 152 -6.64 -3.87 17.96
CA LEU A 152 -6.72 -3.24 16.65
C LEU A 152 -5.65 -2.14 16.46
N ALA A 153 -5.49 -1.24 17.43
CA ALA A 153 -4.49 -0.17 17.36
C ALA A 153 -3.04 -0.72 17.39
N LEU A 154 -2.77 -1.72 18.22
CA LEU A 154 -1.47 -2.40 18.28
C LEU A 154 -1.11 -3.03 16.93
N ARG A 155 -2.08 -3.71 16.30
CA ARG A 155 -1.92 -4.31 14.97
C ARG A 155 -1.59 -3.27 13.90
N GLU A 156 -2.30 -2.16 13.87
CA GLU A 156 -2.05 -1.04 12.93
C GLU A 156 -0.70 -0.37 13.17
N SER A 157 -0.18 -0.40 14.40
CA SER A 157 1.17 0.05 14.73
C SER A 157 2.28 -1.00 14.50
N GLY A 158 1.95 -2.17 13.96
CA GLY A 158 2.91 -3.26 13.69
C GLY A 158 3.26 -4.14 14.90
N GLN A 159 2.69 -3.90 16.08
CA GLN A 159 2.93 -4.67 17.31
C GLN A 159 2.07 -5.94 17.35
N LEU A 160 2.28 -6.84 16.40
CA LEU A 160 1.38 -7.98 16.13
C LEU A 160 1.25 -8.97 17.30
N ALA A 161 2.33 -9.25 18.04
CA ALA A 161 2.29 -10.18 19.18
C ALA A 161 1.49 -9.61 20.36
N ALA A 162 1.64 -8.31 20.64
CA ALA A 162 0.86 -7.62 21.66
C ALA A 162 -0.62 -7.54 21.27
N ALA A 163 -0.90 -7.30 19.98
CA ALA A 163 -2.26 -7.33 19.44
C ALA A 163 -2.93 -8.69 19.66
N GLU A 164 -2.25 -9.79 19.35
CA GLU A 164 -2.74 -11.17 19.57
C GLU A 164 -3.08 -11.42 21.04
N ALA A 165 -2.23 -10.98 21.97
CA ALA A 165 -2.47 -11.15 23.40
C ALA A 165 -3.76 -10.46 23.87
N GLU A 166 -3.97 -9.21 23.45
CA GLU A 166 -5.16 -8.42 23.81
C GLU A 166 -6.44 -8.94 23.15
N LEU A 167 -6.35 -9.38 21.89
CA LEU A 167 -7.49 -9.95 21.18
C LEU A 167 -7.91 -11.29 21.79
N ARG A 168 -6.96 -12.15 22.17
CA ARG A 168 -7.27 -13.36 22.95
C ARG A 168 -7.88 -13.04 24.31
N ALA A 169 -7.40 -11.98 24.99
CA ALA A 169 -8.00 -11.52 26.24
C ALA A 169 -9.45 -11.04 26.04
N ALA A 170 -9.72 -10.30 24.96
CA ALA A 170 -11.08 -9.90 24.59
C ALA A 170 -11.99 -11.13 24.35
N LEU A 171 -11.46 -12.17 23.70
CA LEU A 171 -12.21 -13.40 23.41
C LEU A 171 -12.42 -14.29 24.65
N ARG A 172 -11.53 -14.26 25.64
CA ARG A 172 -11.80 -14.90 26.94
C ARG A 172 -12.97 -14.25 27.67
N LEU A 173 -13.08 -12.92 27.60
CA LEU A 173 -14.17 -12.16 28.21
C LEU A 173 -15.48 -12.30 27.41
N LYS A 174 -15.40 -12.36 26.08
CA LYS A 174 -16.56 -12.51 25.18
C LYS A 174 -16.23 -13.46 24.00
N PRO A 175 -16.46 -14.78 24.14
CA PRO A 175 -16.10 -15.76 23.11
C PRO A 175 -16.76 -15.58 21.74
N GLY A 176 -17.96 -14.99 21.70
CA GLY A 176 -18.72 -14.69 20.48
C GLY A 176 -18.43 -13.32 19.86
N HIS A 177 -17.34 -12.65 20.23
CA HIS A 177 -17.00 -11.33 19.70
C HIS A 177 -16.42 -11.43 18.28
N ALA A 178 -17.28 -11.45 17.25
CA ALA A 178 -16.89 -11.62 15.85
C ALA A 178 -15.78 -10.67 15.39
N ALA A 179 -15.90 -9.36 15.67
CA ALA A 179 -14.87 -8.38 15.30
C ALA A 179 -13.49 -8.66 15.96
N ALA A 180 -13.46 -9.14 17.21
CA ALA A 180 -12.20 -9.49 17.88
C ALA A 180 -11.58 -10.75 17.26
N ARG A 181 -12.40 -11.72 16.82
CA ARG A 181 -11.91 -12.88 16.06
C ARG A 181 -11.35 -12.49 14.70
N ALA A 182 -12.05 -11.63 13.96
CA ALA A 182 -11.57 -11.13 12.66
C ALA A 182 -10.23 -10.38 12.82
N ASN A 183 -10.12 -9.52 13.84
CA ASN A 183 -8.87 -8.82 14.15
C ASN A 183 -7.75 -9.79 14.58
N LEU A 184 -8.08 -10.87 15.31
CA LEU A 184 -7.11 -11.90 15.69
C LEU A 184 -6.62 -12.66 14.47
N ALA A 185 -7.52 -13.05 13.57
CA ALA A 185 -7.17 -13.69 12.31
C ALA A 185 -6.24 -12.81 11.48
N ASP A 186 -6.53 -11.51 11.35
CA ASP A 186 -5.67 -10.59 10.61
C ASP A 186 -4.29 -10.42 11.25
N ALA A 187 -4.22 -10.36 12.59
CA ALA A 187 -2.94 -10.33 13.31
C ALA A 187 -2.12 -11.61 13.08
N LEU A 188 -2.74 -12.78 13.13
CA LEU A 188 -2.09 -14.08 12.86
C LEU A 188 -1.61 -14.18 11.40
N TRP A 189 -2.43 -13.72 10.46
CA TRP A 189 -2.08 -13.68 9.05
C TRP A 189 -0.84 -12.83 8.81
N ARG A 190 -0.79 -11.60 9.35
CA ARG A 190 0.36 -10.70 9.26
C ARG A 190 1.63 -11.22 9.96
N GLN A 191 1.49 -12.14 10.91
CA GLN A 191 2.62 -12.86 11.52
C GLN A 191 3.12 -14.04 10.68
N GLY A 192 2.58 -14.26 9.47
CA GLY A 192 2.93 -15.40 8.62
C GLY A 192 2.34 -16.73 9.10
N ARG A 193 1.20 -16.70 9.80
CA ARG A 193 0.51 -17.90 10.32
C ARG A 193 -0.85 -18.10 9.63
N PRO A 194 -0.89 -18.30 8.28
CA PRO A 194 -2.13 -18.29 7.52
C PRO A 194 -3.11 -19.40 7.91
N ALA A 195 -2.63 -20.61 8.26
CA ALA A 195 -3.52 -21.69 8.70
C ALA A 195 -4.32 -21.34 9.96
N ALA A 196 -3.65 -20.80 11.00
CA ALA A 196 -4.32 -20.35 12.22
C ALA A 196 -5.25 -19.15 11.97
N ALA A 197 -4.88 -18.26 11.03
CA ALA A 197 -5.72 -17.15 10.62
C ALA A 197 -7.01 -17.62 9.93
N VAL A 198 -6.95 -18.67 9.09
CA VAL A 198 -8.15 -19.26 8.47
C VAL A 198 -9.14 -19.77 9.53
N ASP A 199 -8.66 -20.44 10.57
CA ASP A 199 -9.52 -20.98 11.62
C ASP A 199 -10.25 -19.86 12.39
N GLU A 200 -9.52 -18.82 12.80
CA GLU A 200 -10.13 -17.68 13.51
C GLU A 200 -11.03 -16.84 12.60
N ALA A 201 -10.70 -16.70 11.31
CA ALA A 201 -11.54 -15.98 10.36
C ALA A 201 -12.85 -16.72 10.09
N ARG A 202 -12.81 -18.05 9.97
CA ARG A 202 -14.02 -18.89 9.88
C ARG A 202 -14.88 -18.77 11.14
N ALA A 203 -14.26 -18.78 12.32
CA ALA A 203 -14.96 -18.56 13.57
C ALA A 203 -15.58 -17.15 13.66
N ALA A 204 -14.92 -16.13 13.11
CA ALA A 204 -15.46 -14.78 12.99
C ALA A 204 -16.68 -14.73 12.07
N VAL A 205 -16.61 -15.35 10.89
CA VAL A 205 -17.73 -15.47 9.94
C VAL A 205 -18.91 -16.25 10.56
N ALA A 206 -18.64 -17.32 11.31
CA ALA A 206 -19.69 -18.06 12.00
C ALA A 206 -20.38 -17.24 13.10
N ALA A 207 -19.62 -16.39 13.81
CA ALA A 207 -20.15 -15.54 14.87
C ALA A 207 -20.96 -14.35 14.33
N ASP A 208 -20.56 -13.77 13.19
CA ASP A 208 -21.30 -12.74 12.49
C ASP A 208 -21.14 -12.90 10.96
N PRO A 209 -22.09 -13.59 10.31
CA PRO A 209 -22.04 -13.80 8.87
C PRO A 209 -22.16 -12.52 8.06
N ALA A 210 -22.64 -11.41 8.63
CA ALA A 210 -22.84 -10.14 7.93
C ALA A 210 -21.60 -9.24 7.98
N LEU A 211 -20.59 -9.56 8.80
CA LEU A 211 -19.38 -8.76 8.98
C LEU A 211 -18.45 -8.87 7.75
N PRO A 212 -18.33 -7.83 6.90
CA PRO A 212 -17.52 -7.90 5.68
C PRO A 212 -16.03 -8.14 5.97
N GLN A 213 -15.52 -7.55 7.06
CA GLN A 213 -14.13 -7.68 7.49
C GLN A 213 -13.73 -9.14 7.77
N ALA A 214 -14.65 -9.95 8.31
CA ALA A 214 -14.36 -11.36 8.60
C ALA A 214 -14.15 -12.16 7.30
N HIS A 215 -14.99 -11.92 6.30
CA HIS A 215 -14.87 -12.51 4.96
C HIS A 215 -13.62 -12.05 4.22
N TYR A 216 -13.30 -10.75 4.30
CA TYR A 216 -12.07 -10.20 3.72
C TYR A 216 -10.81 -10.85 4.33
N THR A 217 -10.77 -10.94 5.66
CA THR A 217 -9.64 -11.55 6.38
C THR A 217 -9.52 -13.04 6.05
N LEU A 218 -10.65 -13.75 5.95
CA LEU A 218 -10.70 -15.14 5.51
C LEU A 218 -10.13 -15.29 4.09
N GLY A 219 -10.50 -14.41 3.16
CA GLY A 219 -9.99 -14.40 1.80
C GLY A 219 -8.47 -14.25 1.73
N ASN A 220 -7.90 -13.29 2.47
CA ASN A 220 -6.46 -13.10 2.54
C ASN A 220 -5.73 -14.31 3.14
N ALA A 221 -6.23 -14.84 4.25
CA ALA A 221 -5.63 -16.00 4.91
C ALA A 221 -5.68 -17.27 4.02
N LEU A 222 -6.78 -17.47 3.27
CA LEU A 222 -6.91 -18.58 2.32
C LEU A 222 -6.01 -18.43 1.10
N LYS A 223 -5.86 -17.21 0.58
CA LYS A 223 -4.95 -16.91 -0.53
C LYS A 223 -3.51 -17.32 -0.16
N ASP A 224 -3.05 -16.91 1.02
CA ASP A 224 -1.69 -17.20 1.49
C ASP A 224 -1.53 -18.64 2.01
N ALA A 225 -2.64 -19.35 2.23
CA ALA A 225 -2.68 -20.80 2.47
C ALA A 225 -2.79 -21.62 1.16
N ASP A 226 -2.56 -21.00 0.00
CA ASP A 226 -2.62 -21.62 -1.35
C ASP A 226 -4.00 -22.24 -1.68
N ARG A 227 -5.08 -21.57 -1.26
CA ARG A 227 -6.47 -21.99 -1.50
C ARG A 227 -7.26 -20.92 -2.27
N PRO A 228 -6.86 -20.59 -3.52
CA PRO A 228 -7.39 -19.44 -4.25
C PRO A 228 -8.89 -19.56 -4.59
N ALA A 229 -9.41 -20.78 -4.76
CA ALA A 229 -10.85 -21.00 -5.01
C ALA A 229 -11.72 -20.53 -3.84
N GLU A 230 -11.39 -20.96 -2.63
CA GLU A 230 -12.10 -20.55 -1.41
C GLU A 230 -11.83 -19.08 -1.08
N ALA A 231 -10.62 -18.59 -1.32
CA ALA A 231 -10.29 -17.17 -1.14
C ALA A 231 -11.21 -16.28 -1.99
N ARG A 232 -11.42 -16.65 -3.26
CA ARG A 232 -12.32 -15.93 -4.17
C ARG A 232 -13.76 -15.88 -3.65
N GLU A 233 -14.27 -16.98 -3.07
CA GLU A 233 -15.62 -17.04 -2.49
C GLU A 233 -15.75 -16.16 -1.23
N ALA A 234 -14.73 -16.17 -0.38
CA ALA A 234 -14.66 -15.30 0.78
C ALA A 234 -14.63 -13.81 0.39
N PHE A 235 -13.79 -13.43 -0.59
CA PHE A 235 -13.79 -12.05 -1.09
C PHE A 235 -15.11 -11.66 -1.76
N THR A 236 -15.76 -12.59 -2.48
CA THR A 236 -17.09 -12.37 -3.05
C THR A 236 -18.11 -12.09 -1.96
N SER A 237 -18.10 -12.89 -0.88
CA SER A 237 -18.95 -12.66 0.28
C SER A 237 -18.68 -11.30 0.94
N ALA A 238 -17.41 -10.87 1.03
CA ALA A 238 -17.05 -9.57 1.58
C ALA A 238 -17.66 -8.41 0.78
N VAL A 239 -17.54 -8.45 -0.55
CA VAL A 239 -18.05 -7.36 -1.41
C VAL A 239 -19.57 -7.36 -1.58
N GLU A 240 -20.23 -8.52 -1.46
CA GLU A 240 -21.71 -8.56 -1.40
C GLU A 240 -22.27 -7.81 -0.19
N ARG A 241 -21.54 -7.82 0.93
CA ARG A 241 -21.92 -7.16 2.18
C ARG A 241 -21.46 -5.71 2.24
N ALA A 242 -20.33 -5.41 1.60
CA ALA A 242 -19.81 -4.06 1.45
C ALA A 242 -19.35 -3.82 0.01
N PRO A 243 -20.26 -3.41 -0.90
CA PRO A 243 -19.93 -3.22 -2.32
C PRO A 243 -18.86 -2.17 -2.62
N HIS A 244 -18.58 -1.27 -1.67
CA HIS A 244 -17.56 -0.23 -1.79
C HIS A 244 -16.20 -0.63 -1.20
N TYR A 245 -16.03 -1.90 -0.78
CA TYR A 245 -14.81 -2.37 -0.14
C TYR A 245 -13.73 -2.68 -1.20
N ALA A 246 -13.00 -1.64 -1.62
CA ALA A 246 -12.05 -1.69 -2.73
C ALA A 246 -10.96 -2.77 -2.56
N GLU A 247 -10.41 -2.93 -1.36
CA GLU A 247 -9.38 -3.93 -1.06
C GLU A 247 -9.91 -5.36 -1.18
N ALA A 248 -11.18 -5.60 -0.85
CA ALA A 248 -11.81 -6.90 -1.05
C ALA A 248 -12.05 -7.20 -2.53
N HIS A 249 -12.35 -6.18 -3.35
CA HIS A 249 -12.38 -6.33 -4.81
C HIS A 249 -11.00 -6.64 -5.39
N ALA A 250 -9.94 -5.98 -4.92
CA ALA A 250 -8.57 -6.29 -5.30
C ALA A 250 -8.17 -7.73 -4.89
N GLY A 251 -8.50 -8.15 -3.67
CA GLY A 251 -8.30 -9.53 -3.21
C GLY A 251 -9.04 -10.55 -4.08
N ARG A 252 -10.28 -10.27 -4.49
CA ARG A 252 -11.03 -11.10 -5.43
C ARG A 252 -10.35 -11.18 -6.80
N ALA A 253 -9.79 -10.08 -7.29
CA ALA A 253 -9.05 -10.06 -8.54
C ALA A 253 -7.77 -10.90 -8.48
N ALA A 254 -7.01 -10.79 -7.39
CA ALA A 254 -5.82 -11.61 -7.15
C ALA A 254 -6.17 -13.12 -7.12
N ALA A 255 -7.23 -13.49 -6.40
CA ALA A 255 -7.70 -14.88 -6.37
C ALA A 255 -8.18 -15.38 -7.75
N ALA A 256 -8.85 -14.53 -8.53
CA ALA A 256 -9.26 -14.86 -9.90
C ALA A 256 -8.07 -15.04 -10.86
N LEU A 257 -6.99 -14.25 -10.72
CA LEU A 257 -5.75 -14.44 -11.46
C LEU A 257 -5.08 -15.77 -11.13
N ALA A 258 -5.01 -16.15 -9.85
CA ALA A 258 -4.47 -17.44 -9.42
C ALA A 258 -5.24 -18.64 -9.98
N LEU A 259 -6.53 -18.45 -10.30
CA LEU A 259 -7.39 -19.45 -10.93
C LEU A 259 -7.41 -19.34 -12.47
N ASP A 260 -6.54 -18.52 -13.06
CA ASP A 260 -6.46 -18.29 -14.51
C ASP A 260 -7.78 -17.75 -15.12
N ARG A 261 -8.46 -16.86 -14.38
CA ARG A 261 -9.71 -16.19 -14.78
C ARG A 261 -9.50 -14.68 -15.00
N PRO A 262 -8.75 -14.28 -16.05
CA PRO A 262 -8.32 -12.89 -16.23
C PRO A 262 -9.45 -11.90 -16.54
N SER A 263 -10.57 -12.33 -17.12
CA SER A 263 -11.72 -11.43 -17.35
C SER A 263 -12.40 -11.03 -16.04
N GLU A 264 -12.62 -12.00 -15.14
CA GLU A 264 -13.19 -11.75 -13.80
C GLU A 264 -12.25 -10.87 -12.97
N ALA A 265 -10.93 -11.13 -13.05
CA ALA A 265 -9.95 -10.31 -12.38
C ALA A 265 -10.00 -8.84 -12.83
N ALA A 266 -10.04 -8.60 -14.15
CA ALA A 266 -10.13 -7.23 -14.68
C ALA A 266 -11.43 -6.52 -14.27
N GLU A 267 -12.55 -7.24 -14.17
CA GLU A 267 -13.82 -6.68 -13.68
C GLU A 267 -13.74 -6.31 -12.20
N ALA A 268 -13.16 -7.19 -11.38
CA ALA A 268 -12.97 -6.90 -9.97
C ALA A 268 -12.02 -5.71 -9.75
N CYS A 269 -10.91 -5.61 -10.50
CA CYS A 269 -10.03 -4.44 -10.46
C CYS A 269 -10.75 -3.15 -10.89
N ALA A 270 -11.61 -3.20 -11.92
CA ALA A 270 -12.35 -2.01 -12.35
C ALA A 270 -13.26 -1.48 -11.25
N VAL A 271 -13.93 -2.36 -10.50
CA VAL A 271 -14.76 -1.96 -9.35
C VAL A 271 -13.89 -1.44 -8.19
N ALA A 272 -12.76 -2.10 -7.90
CA ALA A 272 -11.82 -1.62 -6.88
C ALA A 272 -11.36 -0.18 -7.18
N LEU A 273 -10.94 0.09 -8.42
CA LEU A 273 -10.47 1.40 -8.86
C LEU A 273 -11.57 2.45 -8.96
N ALA A 274 -12.83 2.05 -9.18
CA ALA A 274 -13.96 2.98 -9.13
C ALA A 274 -14.20 3.51 -7.70
N HIS A 275 -13.91 2.70 -6.68
CA HIS A 275 -14.06 3.10 -5.27
C HIS A 275 -12.78 3.71 -4.68
N ALA A 276 -11.61 3.25 -5.11
CA ALA A 276 -10.30 3.75 -4.69
C ALA A 276 -9.36 3.90 -5.91
N PRO A 277 -9.44 5.02 -6.64
CA PRO A 277 -8.62 5.25 -7.85
C PRO A 277 -7.10 5.27 -7.62
N ALA A 278 -6.66 5.47 -6.38
CA ALA A 278 -5.24 5.50 -6.00
C ALA A 278 -4.73 4.15 -5.44
N LEU A 279 -5.51 3.07 -5.57
CA LEU A 279 -5.12 1.75 -5.04
C LEU A 279 -4.13 1.05 -5.98
N ASP A 280 -2.84 1.24 -5.73
CA ASP A 280 -1.75 0.69 -6.56
C ASP A 280 -1.82 -0.83 -6.77
N GLU A 281 -2.21 -1.58 -5.74
CA GLU A 281 -2.38 -3.03 -5.84
C GLU A 281 -3.41 -3.41 -6.93
N ALA A 282 -4.54 -2.70 -7.00
CA ALA A 282 -5.57 -2.95 -8.00
C ALA A 282 -5.10 -2.57 -9.42
N HIS A 283 -4.25 -1.55 -9.55
CA HIS A 283 -3.62 -1.20 -10.83
C HIS A 283 -2.65 -2.29 -11.31
N THR A 284 -1.79 -2.79 -10.42
CA THR A 284 -0.88 -3.90 -10.73
C THR A 284 -1.65 -5.15 -11.16
N LEU A 285 -2.69 -5.52 -10.42
CA LEU A 285 -3.56 -6.66 -10.75
C LEU A 285 -4.31 -6.43 -12.06
N MET A 286 -4.75 -5.21 -12.37
CA MET A 286 -5.38 -4.87 -13.65
C MET A 286 -4.43 -5.12 -14.82
N GLY A 287 -3.18 -4.64 -14.73
CA GLY A 287 -2.15 -4.88 -15.75
C GLY A 287 -1.92 -6.38 -16.01
N GLN A 288 -1.79 -7.17 -14.94
CA GLN A 288 -1.63 -8.62 -15.01
C GLN A 288 -2.84 -9.31 -15.65
N ALA A 289 -4.05 -8.94 -15.22
CA ALA A 289 -5.31 -9.48 -15.74
C ALA A 289 -5.47 -9.20 -17.23
N LEU A 290 -5.19 -7.97 -17.67
CA LEU A 290 -5.30 -7.60 -19.07
C LEU A 290 -4.20 -8.22 -19.94
N TYR A 291 -2.98 -8.38 -19.41
CA TYR A 291 -1.92 -9.13 -20.08
C TYR A 291 -2.33 -10.58 -20.35
N ALA A 292 -2.81 -11.29 -19.33
CA ALA A 292 -3.30 -12.65 -19.46
C ALA A 292 -4.54 -12.75 -20.36
N LEU A 293 -5.47 -11.78 -20.26
CA LEU A 293 -6.66 -11.72 -21.11
C LEU A 293 -6.29 -11.51 -22.58
N ARG A 294 -5.27 -10.70 -22.88
CA ARG A 294 -4.86 -10.38 -24.25
C ARG A 294 -4.47 -11.62 -25.05
N ALA A 295 -3.85 -12.61 -24.42
CA ALA A 295 -3.50 -13.88 -25.07
C ALA A 295 -4.73 -14.67 -25.53
N ARG A 296 -5.89 -14.47 -24.89
CA ARG A 296 -7.15 -15.18 -25.16
C ARG A 296 -8.13 -14.36 -25.99
N ASN A 297 -8.21 -13.05 -25.70
CA ASN A 297 -9.15 -12.12 -26.30
C ASN A 297 -8.52 -10.70 -26.36
N PRO A 298 -7.70 -10.42 -27.37
CA PRO A 298 -6.98 -9.15 -27.49
C PRO A 298 -7.92 -7.95 -27.63
N ALA A 299 -9.05 -8.12 -28.32
CA ALA A 299 -10.03 -7.04 -28.48
C ALA A 299 -10.69 -6.65 -27.14
N ALA A 300 -11.01 -7.64 -26.29
CA ALA A 300 -11.55 -7.37 -24.95
C ALA A 300 -10.50 -6.72 -24.04
N ALA A 301 -9.26 -7.20 -24.06
CA ALA A 301 -8.17 -6.61 -23.31
C ALA A 301 -7.92 -5.15 -23.71
N ALA A 302 -7.90 -4.86 -25.02
CA ALA A 302 -7.70 -3.51 -25.53
C ALA A 302 -8.83 -2.53 -25.14
N ARG A 303 -10.09 -2.99 -25.14
CA ARG A 303 -11.21 -2.16 -24.64
C ARG A 303 -11.06 -1.84 -23.16
N LYS A 304 -10.86 -2.86 -22.32
CA LYS A 304 -10.70 -2.68 -20.87
C LYS A 304 -9.47 -1.83 -20.52
N ALA A 305 -8.37 -1.96 -21.26
CA ALA A 305 -7.18 -1.11 -21.09
C ALA A 305 -7.48 0.37 -21.38
N ARG A 306 -8.30 0.65 -22.41
CA ARG A 306 -8.74 2.01 -22.71
C ARG A 306 -9.62 2.59 -21.61
N ASP A 307 -10.56 1.79 -21.11
CA ASP A 307 -11.45 2.20 -20.01
C ASP A 307 -10.63 2.46 -18.73
N TRP A 308 -9.68 1.58 -18.42
CA TRP A 308 -8.78 1.73 -17.30
C TRP A 308 -7.99 3.04 -17.36
N LEU A 309 -7.32 3.32 -18.48
CA LEU A 309 -6.57 4.57 -18.65
C LEU A 309 -7.48 5.80 -18.62
N SER A 310 -8.67 5.74 -19.21
CA SER A 310 -9.61 6.86 -19.24
C SER A 310 -10.17 7.17 -17.86
N ASN A 311 -10.40 6.15 -17.02
CA ASN A 311 -10.92 6.31 -15.67
C ASN A 311 -9.84 6.69 -14.65
N THR A 312 -8.57 6.42 -14.94
CA THR A 312 -7.43 6.69 -14.06
C THR A 312 -6.26 7.32 -14.83
N PRO A 313 -6.46 8.50 -15.47
CA PRO A 313 -5.48 9.08 -16.39
C PRO A 313 -4.17 9.49 -15.71
N ASP A 314 -4.22 9.77 -14.41
CA ASP A 314 -3.07 10.21 -13.63
C ASP A 314 -2.31 9.06 -12.95
N ALA A 315 -2.82 7.81 -13.03
CA ALA A 315 -2.21 6.67 -12.37
C ALA A 315 -0.95 6.20 -13.15
N PRO A 316 0.26 6.23 -12.54
CA PRO A 316 1.51 5.85 -13.22
C PRO A 316 1.47 4.46 -13.84
N ILE A 317 0.94 3.48 -13.11
CA ILE A 317 0.82 2.09 -13.57
C ILE A 317 -0.12 1.99 -14.78
N ALA A 318 -1.23 2.74 -14.79
CA ALA A 318 -2.18 2.74 -15.91
C ALA A 318 -1.57 3.35 -17.17
N ARG A 319 -0.90 4.51 -17.04
CA ARG A 319 -0.21 5.19 -18.15
C ARG A 319 0.87 4.34 -18.78
N HIS A 320 1.58 3.55 -17.97
CA HIS A 320 2.63 2.66 -18.43
C HIS A 320 2.07 1.38 -19.07
N MET A 321 1.16 0.68 -18.38
CA MET A 321 0.74 -0.66 -18.77
C MET A 321 -0.37 -0.68 -19.84
N ALA A 322 -1.30 0.28 -19.83
CA ALA A 322 -2.47 0.24 -20.71
C ALA A 322 -2.14 0.41 -22.21
N PRO A 323 -1.27 1.34 -22.65
CA PRO A 323 -1.01 1.55 -24.07
C PRO A 323 -0.60 0.30 -24.88
N PRO A 324 0.39 -0.51 -24.45
CA PRO A 324 0.78 -1.71 -25.20
C PRO A 324 -0.32 -2.78 -25.23
N LEU A 325 -1.21 -2.79 -24.23
CA LEU A 325 -2.38 -3.68 -24.20
C LEU A 325 -3.46 -3.28 -25.21
N MET A 326 -3.52 -2.01 -25.62
CA MET A 326 -4.42 -1.52 -26.67
C MET A 326 -3.96 -1.84 -28.08
N GLY A 327 -2.74 -2.36 -28.27
CA GLY A 327 -2.15 -2.60 -29.59
C GLY A 327 -1.66 -1.33 -30.29
N ARG A 328 -1.49 -0.21 -29.55
CA ARG A 328 -0.77 0.95 -30.08
C ARG A 328 0.73 0.65 -30.05
N ALA A 329 1.36 0.64 -31.23
CA ALA A 329 2.82 0.49 -31.37
C ALA A 329 3.56 1.75 -30.90
N GLU A 330 2.87 2.89 -30.92
CA GLU A 330 3.36 4.18 -30.50
C GLU A 330 2.89 4.44 -29.07
N THR A 331 3.82 4.32 -28.13
CA THR A 331 3.70 5.09 -26.90
C THR A 331 3.78 6.56 -27.31
N ASP A 332 2.66 7.27 -27.34
CA ASP A 332 2.62 8.75 -27.40
C ASP A 332 3.49 9.30 -26.26
N GLY A 333 4.79 9.50 -26.52
CA GLY A 333 5.74 10.21 -25.66
C GLY A 333 6.31 9.50 -24.41
N ALA A 334 5.89 8.28 -24.05
CA ALA A 334 6.44 7.58 -22.88
C ALA A 334 7.77 6.87 -23.21
N VAL A 335 8.86 7.63 -23.07
CA VAL A 335 10.24 7.23 -23.41
C VAL A 335 10.91 6.33 -22.35
N ARG A 336 10.33 6.24 -21.15
CA ARG A 336 10.78 5.39 -20.04
C ARG A 336 9.61 5.08 -19.09
N ALA A 337 9.75 4.01 -18.31
CA ALA A 337 8.83 3.76 -17.19
C ALA A 337 8.94 4.90 -16.17
N GLU A 338 7.82 5.37 -15.64
CA GLU A 338 7.84 6.38 -14.59
C GLU A 338 8.52 5.82 -13.33
N SER A 339 9.40 6.60 -12.70
CA SER A 339 10.12 6.15 -11.49
C SER A 339 9.15 5.71 -10.37
N GLY A 340 7.98 6.35 -10.28
CA GLY A 340 6.91 5.92 -9.36
C GLY A 340 6.39 4.51 -9.65
N PHE A 341 6.22 4.14 -10.92
CA PHE A 341 5.83 2.78 -11.32
C PHE A 341 6.89 1.76 -10.91
N VAL A 342 8.16 2.03 -11.20
CA VAL A 342 9.27 1.11 -10.89
C VAL A 342 9.40 0.93 -9.38
N LYS A 343 9.45 2.03 -8.62
CA LYS A 343 9.55 1.99 -7.16
C LYS A 343 8.40 1.22 -6.51
N ALA A 344 7.14 1.57 -6.84
CA ALA A 344 5.96 0.93 -6.26
C ALA A 344 5.89 -0.57 -6.59
N THR A 345 6.29 -0.94 -7.80
CA THR A 345 6.41 -2.35 -8.21
C THR A 345 7.39 -3.07 -7.28
N PHE A 346 8.65 -2.63 -7.23
CA PHE A 346 9.68 -3.33 -6.47
C PHE A 346 9.45 -3.33 -4.95
N ASP A 347 8.96 -2.23 -4.36
CA ASP A 347 8.62 -2.17 -2.93
C ASP A 347 7.55 -3.22 -2.57
N ALA A 348 6.53 -3.40 -3.43
CA ALA A 348 5.49 -4.41 -3.22
C ALA A 348 5.99 -5.86 -3.38
N PHE A 349 7.02 -6.08 -4.20
CA PHE A 349 7.58 -7.40 -4.45
C PHE A 349 8.70 -7.81 -3.48
N ALA A 350 9.35 -6.85 -2.83
CA ALA A 350 10.61 -7.03 -2.11
C ALA A 350 10.63 -8.23 -1.14
N ALA A 351 9.56 -8.45 -0.38
CA ALA A 351 9.47 -9.54 0.59
C ALA A 351 9.43 -10.96 -0.03
N THR A 352 9.03 -11.07 -1.30
CA THR A 352 8.85 -12.34 -2.03
C THR A 352 9.69 -12.39 -3.32
N PHE A 353 10.62 -11.45 -3.47
CA PHE A 353 11.28 -11.19 -4.75
C PHE A 353 12.14 -12.37 -5.20
N ASP A 354 13.02 -12.86 -4.32
CA ASP A 354 13.91 -13.99 -4.61
C ASP A 354 13.11 -15.28 -4.92
N ASP A 355 12.07 -15.56 -4.15
CA ASP A 355 11.20 -16.74 -4.36
C ASP A 355 10.49 -16.68 -5.72
N LYS A 356 9.99 -15.49 -6.10
CA LYS A 356 9.37 -15.25 -7.40
C LYS A 356 10.36 -15.44 -8.53
N LEU A 357 11.60 -14.95 -8.41
CA LEU A 357 12.62 -15.13 -9.43
C LEU A 357 13.07 -16.58 -9.56
N ALA A 358 13.13 -17.34 -8.46
CA ALA A 358 13.43 -18.76 -8.49
C ALA A 358 12.40 -19.55 -9.31
N ALA A 359 11.12 -19.16 -9.24
CA ALA A 359 10.05 -19.76 -10.05
C ALA A 359 10.12 -19.41 -11.55
N LEU A 360 10.93 -18.43 -11.95
CA LEU A 360 11.06 -17.96 -13.33
C LEU A 360 12.31 -18.51 -14.06
N ASP A 361 13.08 -19.42 -13.46
CA ASP A 361 14.37 -19.88 -14.00
C ASP A 361 15.28 -18.68 -14.37
N TYR A 362 15.37 -17.72 -13.44
CA TYR A 362 16.03 -16.45 -13.69
C TYR A 362 17.57 -16.60 -13.77
N ARG A 363 18.16 -16.12 -14.88
CA ARG A 363 19.58 -16.23 -15.21
C ARG A 363 20.36 -14.92 -15.21
N GLY A 364 19.74 -13.78 -14.89
CA GLY A 364 20.40 -12.47 -14.93
C GLY A 364 21.79 -12.44 -14.25
N PRO A 365 21.93 -12.91 -13.00
CA PRO A 365 23.22 -12.96 -12.30
C PRO A 365 24.27 -13.82 -13.00
N ALA A 366 23.86 -14.96 -13.58
CA ALA A 366 24.76 -15.85 -14.31
C ALA A 366 25.25 -15.19 -15.60
N VAL A 367 24.34 -14.53 -16.33
CA VAL A 367 24.68 -13.78 -17.56
C VAL A 367 25.64 -12.62 -17.24
N ILE A 368 25.39 -11.86 -16.17
CA ILE A 368 26.32 -10.83 -15.72
C ILE A 368 27.67 -11.43 -15.32
N ALA A 369 27.70 -12.58 -14.64
CA ALA A 369 28.94 -13.26 -14.29
C ALA A 369 29.76 -13.63 -15.54
N GLU A 370 29.12 -14.22 -16.54
CA GLU A 370 29.74 -14.55 -17.84
C GLU A 370 30.29 -13.29 -18.53
N LEU A 371 29.49 -12.22 -18.58
CA LEU A 371 29.89 -10.93 -19.14
C LEU A 371 30.95 -10.19 -18.32
N ALA A 372 31.16 -10.53 -17.04
CA ALA A 372 32.19 -9.96 -16.19
C ALA A 372 33.47 -10.83 -16.15
N ALA A 373 33.39 -12.11 -16.53
CA ALA A 373 34.44 -13.10 -16.35
C ALA A 373 35.78 -12.75 -17.03
N GLY A 374 35.78 -11.91 -18.06
CA GLY A 374 37.00 -11.41 -18.72
C GLY A 374 37.60 -10.14 -18.12
N GLU A 375 36.98 -9.50 -17.12
CA GLU A 375 37.54 -8.29 -16.50
C GLU A 375 38.57 -8.65 -15.41
N PRO A 376 39.69 -7.92 -15.31
CA PRO A 376 40.66 -8.05 -14.22
C PRO A 376 40.03 -7.92 -12.83
N ASP A 377 40.67 -8.54 -11.84
CA ASP A 377 40.31 -8.39 -10.43
C ASP A 377 40.68 -6.98 -9.91
N GLY A 378 40.18 -6.63 -8.72
CA GLY A 378 40.53 -5.39 -8.04
C GLY A 378 39.85 -4.13 -8.61
N ARG A 379 38.72 -4.29 -9.29
CA ARG A 379 37.97 -3.22 -9.96
C ARG A 379 37.07 -2.44 -9.00
N ARG A 380 36.74 -1.19 -9.36
CA ARG A 380 35.60 -0.46 -8.78
C ARG A 380 34.36 -0.83 -9.57
N VAL A 381 33.44 -1.54 -8.94
CA VAL A 381 32.27 -2.14 -9.58
C VAL A 381 30.99 -1.48 -9.08
N LEU A 382 30.11 -1.12 -10.00
CA LEU A 382 28.74 -0.69 -9.71
C LEU A 382 27.75 -1.76 -10.20
N ASP A 383 26.88 -2.21 -9.33
CA ASP A 383 25.69 -2.99 -9.66
C ASP A 383 24.49 -2.04 -9.77
N LEU A 384 24.16 -1.68 -11.00
CA LEU A 384 23.09 -0.74 -11.35
C LEU A 384 21.75 -1.50 -11.32
N GLY A 385 20.80 -1.06 -10.50
CA GLY A 385 19.54 -1.79 -10.27
C GLY A 385 19.77 -3.06 -9.46
N CYS A 386 20.48 -2.95 -8.34
CA CYS A 386 21.02 -4.10 -7.62
C CYS A 386 19.95 -5.01 -6.99
N GLY A 387 18.72 -4.51 -6.78
CA GLY A 387 17.65 -5.25 -6.13
C GLY A 387 18.05 -5.79 -4.76
N THR A 388 17.77 -7.07 -4.51
CA THR A 388 18.19 -7.82 -3.32
C THR A 388 19.66 -8.27 -3.36
N GLY A 389 20.43 -7.81 -4.33
CA GLY A 389 21.84 -8.12 -4.47
C GLY A 389 22.13 -9.46 -5.13
N LEU A 390 21.30 -9.87 -6.08
CA LEU A 390 21.47 -11.14 -6.79
C LEU A 390 22.79 -11.21 -7.57
N CYS A 391 23.16 -10.12 -8.24
CA CYS A 391 24.41 -10.01 -8.99
C CYS A 391 25.64 -9.79 -8.09
N ALA A 392 25.46 -9.36 -6.84
CA ALA A 392 26.57 -9.06 -5.92
C ALA A 392 27.55 -10.23 -5.77
N SER A 393 27.04 -11.46 -5.64
CA SER A 393 27.86 -12.67 -5.50
C SER A 393 28.71 -12.94 -6.73
N ALA A 394 28.21 -12.62 -7.92
CA ALA A 394 28.92 -12.77 -9.19
C ALA A 394 29.98 -11.68 -9.39
N LEU A 395 29.69 -10.46 -8.92
CA LEU A 395 30.54 -9.30 -9.11
C LEU A 395 31.65 -9.18 -8.06
N ARG A 396 31.40 -9.62 -6.83
CA ARG A 396 32.33 -9.47 -5.69
C ARG A 396 33.73 -10.01 -5.96
N PRO A 397 33.94 -11.18 -6.62
CA PRO A 397 35.28 -11.69 -6.90
C PRO A 397 36.15 -10.74 -7.73
N ARG A 398 35.55 -9.86 -8.54
CA ARG A 398 36.28 -8.88 -9.37
C ARG A 398 36.43 -7.52 -8.71
N ALA A 399 35.72 -7.29 -7.61
CA ALA A 399 35.61 -5.98 -6.99
C ALA A 399 36.64 -5.79 -5.87
N ALA A 400 37.49 -4.76 -5.99
CA ALA A 400 38.12 -4.15 -4.82
C ALA A 400 37.11 -3.32 -4.03
N ARG A 401 36.14 -2.71 -4.74
CA ARG A 401 35.01 -1.98 -4.18
C ARG A 401 33.77 -2.30 -5.01
N LEU A 402 32.68 -2.72 -4.36
CA LEU A 402 31.40 -3.07 -4.95
C LEU A 402 30.32 -2.16 -4.37
N GLU A 403 29.67 -1.37 -5.21
CA GLU A 403 28.56 -0.49 -4.84
C GLU A 403 27.27 -0.98 -5.51
N GLY A 404 26.15 -0.88 -4.80
CA GLY A 404 24.82 -1.20 -5.32
C GLY A 404 23.96 0.06 -5.35
N VAL A 405 23.17 0.24 -6.40
CA VAL A 405 22.17 1.31 -6.49
C VAL A 405 20.82 0.73 -6.88
N ASP A 406 19.77 1.12 -6.17
CA ASP A 406 18.39 0.76 -6.49
C ASP A 406 17.44 1.92 -6.15
N LEU A 407 16.32 1.98 -6.84
CA LEU A 407 15.27 2.98 -6.57
C LEU A 407 14.38 2.59 -5.38
N SER A 408 14.34 1.29 -5.05
CA SER A 408 13.54 0.71 -3.99
C SER A 408 14.34 0.60 -2.67
N PRO A 409 13.95 1.33 -1.61
CA PRO A 409 14.56 1.19 -0.30
C PRO A 409 14.28 -0.17 0.31
N GLU A 410 13.13 -0.78 0.02
CA GLU A 410 12.77 -2.12 0.52
C GLU A 410 13.65 -3.22 -0.08
N MET A 411 14.07 -3.07 -1.35
CA MET A 411 15.03 -3.96 -2.00
C MET A 411 16.42 -3.79 -1.42
N LEU A 412 16.88 -2.55 -1.24
CA LEU A 412 18.18 -2.25 -0.61
C LEU A 412 18.28 -2.77 0.82
N ALA A 413 17.20 -2.66 1.61
CA ALA A 413 17.15 -3.21 2.97
C ALA A 413 17.31 -4.75 3.00
N ARG A 414 17.02 -5.41 1.88
CA ARG A 414 17.17 -6.88 1.70
C ARG A 414 18.41 -7.25 0.89
N ALA A 415 19.20 -6.26 0.46
CA ALA A 415 20.39 -6.52 -0.32
C ALA A 415 21.37 -7.38 0.47
N ARG A 416 21.97 -8.36 -0.22
CA ARG A 416 23.02 -9.21 0.38
C ARG A 416 24.16 -8.34 0.91
N PRO A 417 24.77 -8.71 2.05
CA PRO A 417 25.83 -7.92 2.70
C PRO A 417 27.19 -8.08 1.99
N LEU A 418 27.20 -7.87 0.68
CA LEU A 418 28.37 -7.98 -0.21
C LEU A 418 28.76 -6.62 -0.80
N TYR A 419 27.88 -5.63 -0.71
CA TYR A 419 28.14 -4.25 -1.12
C TYR A 419 28.91 -3.49 -0.04
N ASP A 420 29.94 -2.74 -0.46
CA ASP A 420 30.65 -1.80 0.41
C ASP A 420 29.85 -0.49 0.59
N ALA A 421 28.93 -0.18 -0.32
CA ALA A 421 27.96 0.90 -0.20
C ALA A 421 26.67 0.60 -0.99
N GLY A 422 25.52 0.99 -0.44
CA GLY A 422 24.20 0.93 -1.10
C GLY A 422 23.60 2.33 -1.24
N HIS A 423 23.01 2.63 -2.40
CA HIS A 423 22.49 3.96 -2.74
C HIS A 423 21.03 3.89 -3.17
N GLU A 424 20.14 4.65 -2.51
CA GLU A 424 18.76 4.84 -2.96
C GLU A 424 18.71 5.94 -4.01
N ALA A 425 18.66 5.58 -5.29
CA ALA A 425 18.61 6.53 -6.40
C ALA A 425 18.05 5.91 -7.68
N GLU A 426 17.51 6.77 -8.56
CA GLU A 426 17.20 6.37 -9.93
C GLU A 426 18.49 6.19 -10.75
N ALA A 427 18.57 5.12 -11.53
CA ALA A 427 19.80 4.65 -12.18
C ALA A 427 20.48 5.71 -13.06
N VAL A 428 19.74 6.40 -13.92
CA VAL A 428 20.32 7.42 -14.82
C VAL A 428 20.75 8.64 -14.01
N ALA A 429 19.89 9.12 -13.12
CA ALA A 429 20.19 10.28 -12.27
C ALA A 429 21.44 10.05 -11.39
N PHE A 430 21.60 8.84 -10.85
CA PHE A 430 22.78 8.45 -10.06
C PHE A 430 24.07 8.53 -10.88
N LEU A 431 24.07 7.96 -12.09
CA LEU A 431 25.23 8.00 -12.99
C LEU A 431 25.56 9.42 -13.47
N GLU A 432 24.56 10.25 -13.72
CA GLU A 432 24.75 11.66 -14.10
C GLU A 432 25.40 12.47 -12.96
N ALA A 433 24.99 12.23 -11.72
CA ALA A 433 25.54 12.90 -10.54
C ALA A 433 26.95 12.42 -10.15
N ALA A 434 27.32 11.19 -10.53
CA ALA A 434 28.61 10.60 -10.19
C ALA A 434 29.81 11.36 -10.79
N PRO A 435 31.01 11.30 -10.19
CA PRO A 435 32.23 11.80 -10.83
C PRO A 435 32.55 11.02 -12.12
N PRO A 436 33.14 11.67 -13.16
CA PRO A 436 33.61 10.94 -14.34
C PRO A 436 34.67 9.90 -13.96
N GLY A 437 34.58 8.70 -14.54
CA GLY A 437 35.55 7.63 -14.25
C GLY A 437 35.47 7.03 -12.85
N ALA A 438 34.32 7.13 -12.18
CA ALA A 438 34.08 6.58 -10.85
C ALA A 438 34.18 5.05 -10.79
N TRP A 439 33.81 4.34 -11.86
CA TRP A 439 33.81 2.88 -11.90
C TRP A 439 34.56 2.31 -13.10
N ASP A 440 35.11 1.12 -12.92
CA ASP A 440 35.83 0.38 -13.96
C ASP A 440 34.92 -0.68 -14.62
N LEU A 441 33.90 -1.15 -13.89
CA LEU A 441 32.86 -2.04 -14.38
C LEU A 441 31.50 -1.55 -13.85
N ILE A 442 30.53 -1.37 -14.76
CA ILE A 442 29.13 -1.19 -14.42
C ILE A 442 28.38 -2.42 -14.91
N ALA A 443 27.65 -3.09 -14.02
CA ALA A 443 26.76 -4.19 -14.33
C ALA A 443 25.31 -3.69 -14.28
N ALA A 444 24.48 -4.09 -15.25
CA ALA A 444 23.08 -3.69 -15.34
C ALA A 444 22.23 -4.88 -15.81
N ALA A 445 21.86 -5.76 -14.87
CA ALA A 445 20.89 -6.82 -15.13
C ALA A 445 19.48 -6.24 -15.01
N ASP A 446 18.64 -6.44 -16.03
CA ASP A 446 17.22 -6.08 -16.00
C ASP A 446 16.94 -4.59 -15.69
N VAL A 447 17.88 -3.69 -15.98
CA VAL A 447 17.68 -2.23 -15.89
C VAL A 447 17.12 -1.67 -17.19
N LEU A 448 17.74 -2.04 -18.33
CA LEU A 448 17.43 -1.48 -19.64
C LEU A 448 15.97 -1.76 -20.03
N ILE A 449 15.41 -2.86 -19.56
CA ILE A 449 14.02 -3.27 -19.80
C ILE A 449 12.97 -2.30 -19.19
N TYR A 450 13.39 -1.30 -18.41
CA TYR A 450 12.51 -0.24 -17.89
C TYR A 450 12.70 1.11 -18.61
N ILE A 451 13.58 1.18 -19.61
CA ILE A 451 13.94 2.40 -20.32
C ILE A 451 13.77 2.18 -21.83
N GLY A 452 12.91 2.97 -22.48
CA GLY A 452 12.75 2.94 -23.94
C GLY A 452 13.95 3.55 -24.64
N ASP A 453 14.12 4.88 -24.52
CA ASP A 453 15.31 5.56 -25.02
C ASP A 453 16.49 5.42 -24.06
N LEU A 454 17.46 4.61 -24.48
CA LEU A 454 18.68 4.33 -23.74
C LEU A 454 19.77 5.39 -23.92
N ALA A 455 19.57 6.42 -24.74
CA ALA A 455 20.60 7.43 -24.98
C ALA A 455 21.06 8.19 -23.71
N PRO A 456 20.17 8.60 -22.78
CA PRO A 456 20.59 9.18 -21.51
C PRO A 456 21.43 8.21 -20.66
N LEU A 457 20.97 6.95 -20.52
CA LEU A 457 21.69 5.92 -19.78
C LEU A 457 23.08 5.67 -20.39
N ALA A 458 23.16 5.52 -21.72
CA ALA A 458 24.41 5.27 -22.42
C ALA A 458 25.42 6.40 -22.21
N ARG A 459 25.00 7.67 -22.31
CA ARG A 459 25.85 8.83 -22.05
C ARG A 459 26.30 8.92 -20.60
N ALA A 460 25.39 8.68 -19.66
CA ALA A 460 25.70 8.72 -18.23
C ALA A 460 26.69 7.60 -17.84
N ALA A 461 26.45 6.37 -18.31
CA ALA A 461 27.35 5.23 -18.11
C ALA A 461 28.72 5.48 -18.74
N ALA A 462 28.78 5.99 -19.97
CA ALA A 462 30.04 6.31 -20.64
C ALA A 462 30.85 7.36 -19.88
N ARG A 463 30.20 8.39 -19.31
CA ARG A 463 30.88 9.39 -18.47
C ARG A 463 31.39 8.77 -17.17
N ALA A 464 30.57 7.97 -16.49
CA ALA A 464 30.86 7.35 -15.21
C ALA A 464 31.94 6.26 -15.28
N LEU A 465 32.11 5.61 -16.43
CA LEU A 465 33.16 4.62 -16.66
C LEU A 465 34.54 5.26 -16.81
N ALA A 466 35.55 4.64 -16.19
CA ALA A 466 36.96 4.96 -16.40
C ALA A 466 37.39 4.60 -17.84
N ALA A 467 38.51 5.16 -18.29
CA ALA A 467 39.11 4.78 -19.57
C ALA A 467 39.37 3.26 -19.60
N GLY A 468 38.92 2.58 -20.66
CA GLY A 468 38.98 1.11 -20.76
C GLY A 468 37.97 0.36 -19.89
N GLY A 469 37.11 1.08 -19.15
CA GLY A 469 36.05 0.51 -18.32
C GLY A 469 34.93 -0.10 -19.15
N CYS A 470 34.17 -1.00 -18.51
CA CYS A 470 33.21 -1.87 -19.18
C CYS A 470 31.79 -1.69 -18.62
N LEU A 471 30.79 -1.67 -19.51
CA LEU A 471 29.38 -1.84 -19.20
C LEU A 471 28.96 -3.27 -19.60
N ALA A 472 28.59 -4.08 -18.61
CA ALA A 472 27.95 -5.39 -18.80
C ALA A 472 26.45 -5.25 -18.58
N PHE A 473 25.62 -5.66 -19.54
CA PHE A 473 24.18 -5.41 -19.46
C PHE A 473 23.35 -6.53 -20.06
N THR A 474 22.08 -6.57 -19.66
CA THR A 474 21.06 -7.39 -20.30
C THR A 474 19.93 -6.52 -20.83
N ALA A 475 19.30 -6.93 -21.93
CA ALA A 475 18.13 -6.28 -22.50
C ALA A 475 17.16 -7.34 -23.06
N GLU A 476 15.86 -7.05 -23.11
CA GLU A 476 14.94 -7.88 -23.89
C GLU A 476 15.13 -7.60 -25.39
N SER A 477 15.08 -8.65 -26.20
CA SER A 477 15.30 -8.55 -27.64
C SER A 477 13.99 -8.23 -28.36
N LEU A 478 14.03 -7.27 -29.27
CA LEU A 478 13.01 -7.08 -30.30
C LEU A 478 13.47 -7.80 -31.59
N GLU A 479 12.52 -8.40 -32.32
CA GLU A 479 12.80 -8.99 -33.63
C GLU A 479 13.34 -7.91 -34.58
N ASP A 480 14.42 -8.25 -35.30
CA ASP A 480 15.12 -7.33 -36.16
C ASP A 480 14.51 -7.34 -37.58
N THR A 481 13.31 -6.76 -37.71
CA THR A 481 12.69 -6.53 -39.03
C THR A 481 12.97 -5.10 -39.51
N PRO A 482 13.05 -4.85 -40.83
CA PRO A 482 13.36 -3.51 -41.36
C PRO A 482 12.44 -2.41 -40.81
N ASP A 483 11.16 -2.72 -40.64
CA ASP A 483 10.12 -1.79 -40.21
C ASP A 483 9.91 -1.75 -38.68
N ALA A 484 10.65 -2.56 -37.91
CA ALA A 484 10.52 -2.56 -36.46
C ALA A 484 11.07 -1.25 -35.85
N PRO A 485 10.41 -0.68 -34.83
CA PRO A 485 10.96 0.46 -34.10
C PRO A 485 12.23 0.07 -33.36
N ASP A 486 13.05 1.05 -33.00
CA ASP A 486 14.28 0.83 -32.23
C ASP A 486 14.03 0.13 -30.87
N TRP A 487 12.89 0.41 -30.26
CA TRP A 487 12.41 -0.23 -29.04
C TRP A 487 10.89 -0.28 -29.00
N ARG A 488 10.34 -1.15 -28.14
CA ARG A 488 8.90 -1.30 -27.94
C ARG A 488 8.59 -1.65 -26.48
N LEU A 489 7.61 -0.98 -25.89
CA LEU A 489 7.03 -1.41 -24.62
C LEU A 489 6.13 -2.63 -24.85
N ASN A 490 6.48 -3.78 -24.27
CA ASN A 490 5.71 -5.00 -24.42
C ASN A 490 4.48 -5.03 -23.49
N PRO A 491 3.44 -5.84 -23.78
CA PRO A 491 2.23 -5.95 -22.96
C PRO A 491 2.44 -6.32 -21.49
N HIS A 492 3.59 -6.89 -21.12
CA HIS A 492 3.97 -7.17 -19.73
C HIS A 492 4.70 -6.01 -19.05
N GLY A 493 4.76 -4.82 -19.67
CA GLY A 493 5.27 -3.60 -19.05
C GLY A 493 6.78 -3.39 -19.10
N ARG A 494 7.51 -4.16 -19.92
CA ARG A 494 8.96 -3.99 -20.10
C ARG A 494 9.31 -3.69 -21.55
N TYR A 495 10.34 -2.89 -21.75
CA TYR A 495 10.87 -2.53 -23.04
C TYR A 495 11.74 -3.66 -23.60
N ALA A 496 11.57 -3.92 -24.89
CA ALA A 496 12.50 -4.67 -25.71
C ALA A 496 13.16 -3.76 -26.73
N HIS A 497 14.40 -4.06 -27.09
CA HIS A 497 15.25 -3.22 -27.95
C HIS A 497 15.79 -4.01 -29.13
N ARG A 498 15.97 -3.34 -30.27
CA ARG A 498 16.70 -3.91 -31.41
C ARG A 498 18.20 -3.96 -31.12
N ALA A 499 18.86 -5.04 -31.53
CA ALA A 499 20.31 -5.16 -31.42
C ALA A 499 21.04 -4.02 -32.15
N GLY A 500 20.52 -3.61 -33.32
CA GLY A 500 21.03 -2.48 -34.08
C GLY A 500 20.91 -1.14 -33.34
N TYR A 501 19.80 -0.92 -32.61
CA TYR A 501 19.61 0.27 -31.78
C TYR A 501 20.63 0.31 -30.64
N LEU A 502 20.73 -0.76 -29.83
CA LEU A 502 21.69 -0.87 -28.74
C LEU A 502 23.12 -0.56 -29.23
N SER A 503 23.52 -1.18 -30.34
CA SER A 503 24.86 -0.99 -30.92
C SER A 503 25.13 0.45 -31.37
N ARG A 504 24.15 1.13 -31.97
CA ARG A 504 24.29 2.54 -32.38
C ARG A 504 24.33 3.46 -31.16
N THR A 505 23.39 3.32 -30.25
CA THR A 505 23.24 4.20 -29.07
C THR A 505 24.46 4.15 -28.16
N PHE A 506 25.00 2.96 -27.87
CA PHE A 506 26.21 2.85 -27.07
C PHE A 506 27.44 3.43 -27.80
N ARG A 507 27.58 3.20 -29.10
CA ARG A 507 28.69 3.75 -29.89
C ARG A 507 28.66 5.28 -29.93
N GLU A 508 27.49 5.87 -30.15
CA GLU A 508 27.29 7.33 -30.13
C GLU A 508 27.61 7.95 -28.76
N ALA A 509 27.43 7.19 -27.68
CA ALA A 509 27.85 7.59 -26.34
C ALA A 509 29.35 7.39 -26.05
N GLY A 510 30.12 6.81 -26.98
CA GLY A 510 31.55 6.51 -26.80
C GLY A 510 31.86 5.14 -26.19
N LEU A 511 30.91 4.21 -26.23
CA LEU A 511 31.07 2.82 -25.78
C LEU A 511 31.08 1.87 -27.00
N ALA A 512 32.22 1.24 -27.25
CA ALA A 512 32.36 0.22 -28.29
C ALA A 512 31.71 -1.09 -27.81
N VAL A 513 30.65 -1.54 -28.47
CA VAL A 513 30.00 -2.83 -28.17
C VAL A 513 30.91 -3.97 -28.64
N GLU A 514 31.51 -4.69 -27.68
CA GLU A 514 32.43 -5.80 -27.91
C GLU A 514 31.69 -7.12 -28.13
N ALA A 515 30.56 -7.29 -27.45
CA ALA A 515 29.70 -8.46 -27.58
C ALA A 515 28.23 -8.05 -27.44
N LEU A 516 27.36 -8.67 -28.24
CA LEU A 516 25.91 -8.55 -28.12
C LEU A 516 25.28 -9.84 -28.62
N GLU A 517 25.04 -10.76 -27.70
CA GLU A 517 24.68 -12.15 -28.02
C GLU A 517 23.25 -12.47 -27.59
N PRO A 518 22.47 -13.23 -28.39
CA PRO A 518 21.19 -13.74 -27.96
C PRO A 518 21.32 -14.63 -26.72
N THR A 519 20.47 -14.38 -25.73
CA THR A 519 20.43 -15.16 -24.49
C THR A 519 18.98 -15.39 -24.02
N ARG A 520 18.84 -16.10 -22.91
CA ARG A 520 17.58 -16.31 -22.19
C ARG A 520 17.78 -15.84 -20.75
N LEU A 521 17.01 -14.82 -20.35
CA LEU A 521 17.10 -14.27 -19.00
C LEU A 521 16.18 -14.99 -18.02
N ARG A 522 15.01 -15.43 -18.49
CA ARG A 522 13.97 -16.04 -17.65
C ARG A 522 12.90 -16.69 -18.51
N THR A 523 12.05 -17.47 -17.85
CA THR A 523 10.85 -18.08 -18.39
C THR A 523 9.62 -17.39 -17.82
N GLU A 524 8.70 -16.98 -18.68
CA GLU A 524 7.43 -16.36 -18.29
C GLU A 524 6.26 -17.08 -18.94
N ALA A 525 5.26 -17.45 -18.12
CA ALA A 525 4.13 -18.25 -18.56
C ALA A 525 4.55 -19.49 -19.37
N GLY A 526 5.66 -20.14 -18.95
CA GLY A 526 6.22 -21.32 -19.60
C GLY A 526 6.96 -21.05 -20.92
N ARG A 527 7.20 -19.78 -21.29
CA ARG A 527 7.94 -19.41 -22.51
C ARG A 527 9.22 -18.63 -22.17
N PRO A 528 10.36 -18.94 -22.81
CA PRO A 528 11.57 -18.18 -22.62
C PRO A 528 11.40 -16.76 -23.16
N VAL A 529 11.84 -15.76 -22.39
CA VAL A 529 11.91 -14.37 -22.85
C VAL A 529 13.20 -14.21 -23.64
N ALA A 530 13.06 -13.83 -24.93
CA ALA A 530 14.20 -13.55 -25.79
C ALA A 530 14.93 -12.29 -25.30
N ALA A 531 16.24 -12.40 -25.14
CA ALA A 531 17.07 -11.34 -24.57
C ALA A 531 18.42 -11.24 -25.28
N LEU A 532 19.14 -10.16 -24.98
CA LEU A 532 20.50 -9.90 -25.42
C LEU A 532 21.39 -9.72 -24.19
N ALA A 533 22.55 -10.38 -24.22
CA ALA A 533 23.65 -10.20 -23.28
C ALA A 533 24.70 -9.31 -23.96
N GLY A 534 25.01 -8.16 -23.37
CA GLY A 534 25.84 -7.15 -23.99
C GLY A 534 27.05 -6.75 -23.15
N ARG A 535 28.17 -6.51 -23.83
CA ARG A 535 29.38 -5.92 -23.26
C ARG A 535 29.79 -4.73 -24.11
N ALA A 536 29.92 -3.55 -23.50
CA ALA A 536 30.36 -2.34 -24.17
C ALA A 536 31.50 -1.66 -23.41
N ARG A 537 32.60 -1.33 -24.10
CA ARG A 537 33.81 -0.78 -23.50
C ARG A 537 33.99 0.69 -23.84
N LYS A 538 34.31 1.51 -22.85
CA LYS A 538 34.75 2.88 -23.08
C LYS A 538 36.13 2.86 -23.71
N ALA A 539 36.29 3.55 -24.83
CA ALA A 539 37.60 3.69 -25.46
C ALA A 539 38.63 4.17 -24.43
N ALA A 540 39.82 3.56 -24.44
CA ALA A 540 40.88 3.91 -23.49
C ALA A 540 41.38 5.36 -23.65
N GLY A 541 41.07 6.02 -24.77
CA GLY A 541 41.68 7.28 -25.15
C GLY A 541 43.15 7.08 -25.52
N ALA A 542 43.53 7.61 -26.68
CA ALA A 542 44.92 7.68 -27.15
C ALA A 542 45.73 8.70 -26.35
#